data_AF-A0A2P5WKI2-F1
#
_entry.id   AF-A0A2P5WKI2-F1
#
_cell.length_a   1.000
_cell.length_b   1.000
_cell.length_c   1.000
_cell.angle_alpha   90.00
_cell.angle_beta   90.00
_cell.angle_gamma   90.00
#
_symmetry.space_group_name_H-M   'P 1'
#
loop_
_entity.id
_entity.type
_entity.pdbx_description
1 polymer ?
#
loop_
_entity_poly.entity_id
_entity_poly.type
_entity_poly.pdbx_seq_one_letter_code
_entity_poly.pdbx_strand_id
1 'polypeptide(L)'
;MAPEVLRNEPSNEKSDVFSFGVILWELMTVSSPWNNLNSLQVVGVVGFMDRRLELPEGLDPQIESIISDCWQSNPENRPSFEDIINRMTGIVQKSAIGLGRRHSEP
;
A
#
# COMPACT_ATOMS: atom_id res chain seq x y z
N MET A 1 6.06 3.96 8.05
CA MET A 1 7.45 4.27 7.67
C MET A 1 8.09 3.02 7.10
N ALA A 2 9.00 3.18 6.13
CA ALA A 2 9.72 2.06 5.53
C ALA A 2 10.74 1.42 6.51
N PRO A 3 11.07 0.13 6.36
CA PRO A 3 12.00 -0.57 7.24
C PRO A 3 13.37 0.10 7.34
N GLU A 4 13.94 0.53 6.21
CA GLU A 4 15.25 1.20 6.15
C GLU A 4 15.24 2.55 6.90
N VAL A 5 14.13 3.30 6.86
CA VAL A 5 14.00 4.55 7.62
C VAL A 5 13.92 4.26 9.12
N LEU A 6 13.17 3.23 9.51
CA LEU A 6 13.06 2.80 10.92
C LEU A 6 14.39 2.28 11.49
N ARG A 7 15.26 1.72 10.63
CA ARG A 7 16.61 1.28 10.97
C ARG A 7 17.68 2.37 10.86
N ASN A 8 17.30 3.60 10.48
CA ASN A 8 18.22 4.71 10.24
C ASN A 8 19.31 4.36 9.18
N GLU A 9 18.90 3.65 8.13
CA GLU A 9 19.70 3.31 6.95
C GLU A 9 19.48 4.33 5.83
N PRO A 10 20.35 4.36 4.80
CA PRO A 10 20.13 5.20 3.62
C PRO A 10 18.75 4.93 2.98
N SER A 11 17.99 6.00 2.81
CA SER A 11 16.66 5.99 2.22
C SER A 11 16.62 6.85 0.96
N ASN A 12 15.76 6.48 0.02
CA ASN A 12 15.45 7.25 -1.19
C ASN A 12 13.93 7.29 -1.40
N GLU A 13 13.47 7.65 -2.59
CA GLU A 13 12.05 7.73 -2.96
C GLU A 13 11.29 6.41 -2.75
N LYS A 14 11.98 5.26 -2.73
CA LYS A 14 11.36 3.96 -2.45
C LYS A 14 10.81 3.86 -1.02
N SER A 15 11.31 4.66 -0.08
CA SER A 15 10.75 4.74 1.27
C SER A 15 9.38 5.44 1.29
N ASP A 16 9.17 6.40 0.39
CA ASP A 16 7.87 7.04 0.18
C ASP A 16 6.89 6.08 -0.49
N VAL A 17 7.36 5.27 -1.45
CA VAL A 17 6.55 4.19 -2.07
C VAL A 17 6.05 3.19 -1.01
N PHE A 18 6.91 2.78 -0.08
CA PHE A 18 6.48 1.93 1.03
C PHE A 18 5.38 2.59 1.86
N SER A 19 5.59 3.86 2.23
CA SER A 19 4.64 4.60 3.06
C SER A 19 3.30 4.82 2.32
N PHE A 20 3.34 5.00 1.00
CA PHE A 20 2.15 5.04 0.16
C PHE A 20 1.37 3.72 0.18
N GLY A 21 2.05 2.56 0.11
CA GLY A 21 1.40 1.25 0.28
C GLY A 21 0.67 1.10 1.62
N VAL A 22 1.26 1.61 2.70
CA VAL A 22 0.63 1.65 4.03
C VAL A 22 -0.61 2.54 4.05
N ILE A 23 -0.57 3.71 3.39
CA ILE A 23 -1.73 4.61 3.27
C ILE A 23 -2.84 3.94 2.45
N LEU A 24 -2.51 3.29 1.35
CA LEU A 24 -3.51 2.54 0.57
C LEU A 24 -4.19 1.45 1.42
N TRP A 25 -3.42 0.72 2.22
CA TRP A 25 -3.99 -0.24 3.17
C TRP A 25 -4.92 0.43 4.19
N GLU A 26 -4.54 1.58 4.75
CA GLU A 26 -5.38 2.33 5.70
C GLU A 26 -6.70 2.77 5.04
N LEU A 27 -6.65 3.20 3.78
CA LEU A 27 -7.85 3.57 3.01
C LEU A 27 -8.75 2.37 2.73
N MET A 28 -8.18 1.21 2.37
CA MET A 28 -8.95 0.00 2.05
C MET A 28 -9.59 -0.64 3.29
N THR A 29 -8.98 -0.48 4.46
CA THR A 29 -9.42 -1.10 5.72
C THR A 29 -10.13 -0.11 6.66
N VAL A 30 -10.06 1.19 6.37
CA VAL A 30 -10.54 2.28 7.25
C VAL A 30 -10.00 2.12 8.67
N SER A 31 -8.77 1.64 8.78
CA SER A 31 -8.16 1.22 10.04
C SER A 31 -6.77 1.82 10.19
N SER A 32 -6.40 2.15 11.43
CA SER A 32 -5.04 2.64 11.72
C SER A 32 -4.03 1.48 11.64
N PRO A 33 -2.90 1.66 10.96
CA PRO A 33 -1.93 0.59 10.77
C PRO A 33 -1.21 0.29 12.09
N TRP A 34 -1.09 -1.00 12.42
CA TRP A 34 -0.51 -1.48 13.68
C TRP A 34 -1.16 -0.88 14.94
N ASN A 35 -2.49 -0.67 14.92
CA ASN A 35 -3.25 -0.01 16.00
C ASN A 35 -3.06 -0.59 17.41
N ASN A 36 -2.56 -1.82 17.54
CA ASN A 36 -2.31 -2.51 18.80
C ASN A 36 -0.84 -2.44 19.27
N LEU A 37 0.02 -1.71 18.56
CA LEU A 37 1.45 -1.57 18.86
C LEU A 37 1.80 -0.10 19.15
N ASN A 38 2.74 0.11 20.08
CA ASN A 38 3.35 1.43 20.25
C ASN A 38 4.47 1.67 19.23
N SER A 39 4.95 2.91 19.12
CA SER A 39 5.95 3.30 18.12
C SER A 39 7.24 2.47 18.16
N LEU A 40 7.72 2.10 19.36
CA LEU A 40 8.93 1.28 19.50
C LEU A 40 8.69 -0.17 19.05
N GLN A 41 7.50 -0.71 19.32
CA GLN A 41 7.10 -2.04 18.83
C GLN A 41 6.96 -2.03 17.31
N VAL A 42 6.44 -0.95 16.70
CA VAL A 42 6.36 -0.80 15.24
C VAL A 42 7.76 -0.81 14.60
N VAL A 43 8.72 -0.09 15.19
CA VAL A 43 10.14 -0.14 14.78
C VAL A 43 10.65 -1.58 14.80
N GLY A 44 10.37 -2.33 15.87
CA GLY A 44 10.75 -3.75 15.98
C GLY A 44 10.14 -4.62 14.88
N VAL A 45 8.81 -4.60 14.72
CA VAL A 45 8.13 -5.54 13.82
C VAL A 45 8.30 -5.19 12.35
N VAL A 46 8.32 -3.91 11.98
CA VAL A 46 8.47 -3.48 10.58
C VAL A 46 9.95 -3.41 10.21
N GLY A 47 10.77 -2.80 11.06
CA GLY A 47 12.19 -2.60 10.80
C GLY A 47 13.01 -3.88 10.89
N PHE A 48 12.72 -4.79 11.84
CA PHE A 48 13.62 -5.92 12.11
C PHE A 48 13.00 -7.30 11.88
N MET A 49 11.68 -7.42 11.95
CA MET A 49 10.99 -8.71 11.74
C MET A 49 10.33 -8.83 10.38
N ASP A 50 10.44 -7.80 9.54
CA ASP A 50 9.84 -7.75 8.21
C ASP A 50 8.33 -8.01 8.18
N ARG A 51 7.62 -7.70 9.28
CA ARG A 51 6.17 -7.88 9.38
C ARG A 51 5.45 -6.87 8.49
N ARG A 52 4.39 -7.33 7.82
CA ARG A 52 3.45 -6.49 7.03
C ARG A 52 2.05 -6.52 7.61
N LEU A 53 1.22 -5.61 7.14
CA LEU A 53 -0.20 -5.55 7.49
C LEU A 53 -0.94 -6.65 6.71
N GLU A 54 -1.95 -7.25 7.34
CA GLU A 54 -2.78 -8.27 6.70
C GLU A 54 -3.75 -7.59 5.73
N LEU A 55 -3.84 -8.10 4.50
CA LEU A 55 -4.77 -7.61 3.50
C LEU A 55 -6.14 -8.29 3.70
N PRO A 56 -7.25 -7.54 3.60
CA PRO A 56 -8.59 -8.10 3.78
C PRO A 56 -8.94 -9.06 2.65
N GLU A 57 -9.69 -10.11 2.97
CA GLU A 57 -10.25 -11.01 1.96
C GLU A 57 -11.23 -10.25 1.04
N GLY A 58 -11.21 -10.59 -0.25
CA GLY A 58 -12.12 -10.00 -1.24
C GLY A 58 -11.70 -8.60 -1.74
N LEU A 59 -10.50 -8.14 -1.41
CA LEU A 59 -9.92 -6.95 -2.02
C LEU A 59 -9.78 -7.12 -3.54
N ASP A 60 -9.96 -6.05 -4.31
CA ASP A 60 -9.69 -6.09 -5.75
C ASP A 60 -8.24 -6.53 -6.00
N PRO A 61 -7.99 -7.59 -6.80
CA PRO A 61 -6.63 -8.14 -6.98
C PRO A 61 -5.61 -7.13 -7.51
N GLN A 62 -6.07 -6.12 -8.27
CA GLN A 62 -5.17 -5.06 -8.77
C GLN A 62 -4.75 -4.14 -7.64
N ILE A 63 -5.66 -3.79 -6.71
CA ILE A 63 -5.33 -3.01 -5.51
C ILE A 63 -4.44 -3.81 -4.57
N GLU A 64 -4.78 -5.08 -4.33
CA GLU A 64 -3.98 -5.99 -3.50
C GLU A 64 -2.53 -6.09 -3.97
N SER A 65 -2.33 -6.25 -5.29
CA SER A 65 -1.02 -6.30 -5.92
C SER A 65 -0.27 -4.97 -5.78
N ILE A 66 -0.93 -3.82 -5.99
CA ILE A 66 -0.27 -2.51 -5.82
C ILE A 66 0.22 -2.34 -4.38
N ILE A 67 -0.63 -2.64 -3.39
CA ILE A 67 -0.26 -2.50 -1.98
C ILE A 67 0.90 -3.45 -1.64
N SER A 68 0.81 -4.71 -2.06
CA SER A 68 1.82 -5.74 -1.82
C SER A 68 3.19 -5.40 -2.43
N ASP A 69 3.19 -4.83 -3.63
CA ASP A 69 4.42 -4.42 -4.31
C ASP A 69 5.03 -3.16 -3.70
N CYS A 70 4.21 -2.22 -3.21
CA CYS A 70 4.67 -0.98 -2.60
C CYS A 70 5.52 -1.24 -1.34
N TRP A 71 5.18 -2.25 -0.54
CA TRP A 71 5.87 -2.54 0.72
C TRP A 71 6.79 -3.76 0.68
N GLN A 72 7.37 -4.08 -0.47
CA GLN A 72 8.41 -5.11 -0.58
C GLN A 72 9.61 -4.79 0.33
N SER A 73 10.22 -5.84 0.88
CA SER A 73 11.34 -5.72 1.84
C SER A 73 12.56 -5.09 1.20
N ASN A 74 12.90 -5.51 -0.03
CA ASN A 74 13.92 -4.87 -0.84
C ASN A 74 13.35 -3.61 -1.53
N PRO A 75 13.89 -2.39 -1.28
CA PRO A 75 13.47 -1.16 -1.94
C PRO A 75 13.52 -1.22 -3.48
N GLU A 76 14.45 -1.97 -4.05
CA GLU A 76 14.58 -2.12 -5.51
C GLU A 76 13.41 -2.88 -6.14
N ASN A 77 12.74 -3.74 -5.37
CA ASN A 77 11.56 -4.48 -5.84
C ASN A 77 10.28 -3.65 -5.78
N ARG A 78 10.31 -2.48 -5.13
CA ARG A 78 9.15 -1.59 -5.05
C ARG A 78 8.95 -0.87 -6.38
N PRO A 79 7.71 -0.71 -6.87
CA PRO A 79 7.43 -0.03 -8.13
C PRO A 79 7.81 1.45 -8.07
N SER A 80 7.98 2.09 -9.23
CA SER A 80 8.04 3.55 -9.27
C SER A 80 6.65 4.16 -9.07
N PHE A 81 6.57 5.44 -8.71
CA PHE A 81 5.28 6.14 -8.69
C PHE A 81 4.63 6.19 -10.09
N GLU A 82 5.43 6.24 -11.17
CA GLU A 82 4.91 6.16 -12.53
C GLU A 82 4.19 4.82 -12.78
N ASP A 83 4.79 3.71 -12.37
CA ASP A 83 4.17 2.38 -12.46
C ASP A 83 2.87 2.32 -11.65
N ILE A 84 2.88 2.86 -10.43
CA ILE A 84 1.71 2.92 -9.56
C ILE A 84 0.57 3.70 -10.23
N ILE A 85 0.86 4.90 -10.76
CA ILE A 85 -0.12 5.75 -11.44
C ILE A 85 -0.72 5.02 -12.65
N ASN A 86 0.11 4.36 -13.46
CA ASN A 86 -0.34 3.60 -14.62
C ASN A 86 -1.29 2.46 -14.20
N ARG A 87 -0.95 1.72 -13.15
CA ARG A 87 -1.81 0.64 -12.61
C ARG A 87 -3.12 1.19 -12.03
N MET A 88 -3.08 2.26 -11.24
CA MET A 88 -4.25 2.87 -10.61
C MET A 88 -5.20 3.50 -11.63
N THR A 89 -4.68 4.11 -12.70
CA THR A 89 -5.49 4.72 -13.76
C THR A 89 -6.43 3.71 -14.39
N GLY A 90 -5.96 2.48 -14.63
CA GLY A 90 -6.78 1.39 -15.16
C GLY A 90 -7.95 1.01 -14.22
N ILE A 91 -7.74 1.10 -12.91
CA ILE A 91 -8.76 0.79 -11.89
C ILE A 91 -9.81 1.91 -11.81
N VAL A 92 -9.36 3.17 -11.78
CA VAL A 92 -10.25 4.35 -11.71
C VAL A 92 -11.13 4.43 -12.95
N GLN A 93 -10.58 4.18 -14.14
CA GLN A 93 -11.36 4.20 -15.37
C GLN A 93 -12.43 3.09 -15.41
N LYS A 94 -12.10 1.87 -14.99
CA LYS A 94 -13.08 0.77 -14.86
C LYS A 94 -14.22 1.14 -13.89
N SER A 95 -13.87 1.77 -12.77
CA SER A 95 -14.83 2.18 -11.74
C SER A 95 -15.76 3.30 -12.22
N ALA A 96 -15.22 4.30 -12.93
CA ALA A 96 -16.00 5.39 -13.52
C ALA A 96 -16.99 4.89 -14.59
N ILE A 97 -16.57 3.94 -15.43
CA ILE A 97 -17.43 3.31 -16.44
C ILE A 97 -18.51 2.44 -15.76
N GLY A 98 -18.19 1.76 -14.66
CA GLY A 98 -19.13 0.97 -13.87
C GLY A 98 -20.18 1.82 -13.12
N LEU A 99 -19.84 3.04 -12.71
CA LEU A 99 -20.83 4.00 -12.17
C LEU A 99 -21.75 4.54 -13.27
N GLY A 100 -21.23 4.81 -14.47
CA GLY A 100 -22.03 5.30 -15.60
C GLY A 100 -23.11 4.33 -16.08
N ARG A 101 -22.92 3.02 -15.89
CA ARG A 101 -23.92 1.98 -16.25
C ARG A 101 -25.00 1.74 -15.19
N ARG A 102 -24.80 2.19 -13.95
CA ARG A 102 -25.80 2.06 -12.87
C ARG A 102 -26.86 3.16 -12.86
N HIS A 103 -26.73 4.18 -13.71
CA HIS A 103 -27.72 5.26 -13.88
C HIS A 103 -28.59 5.09 -15.13
N SER A 104 -28.51 3.94 -15.80
CA SER A 104 -29.22 3.68 -17.07
C SER A 104 -30.13 2.45 -17.03
N GLU A 105 -30.59 2.01 -15.86
CA GLU A 105 -31.72 1.07 -15.77
C GLU A 105 -32.96 1.83 -15.26
N PRO A 106 -34.11 1.74 -15.97
CA PRO A 106 -35.35 2.42 -15.62
C PRO A 106 -36.09 1.80 -14.43
#